data_AF-A0A972J2U4-F1
#
_entry.id   AF-A0A972J2U4-F1
#
_cell.length_a   1.000
_cell.length_b   1.000
_cell.length_c   1.000
_cell.angle_alpha   90.00
_cell.angle_beta   90.00
_cell.angle_gamma   90.00
#
_symmetry.space_group_name_H-M   'P 1'
#
loop_
_entity.id
_entity.type
_entity.pdbx_description
1 polymer ?
#
loop_
_entity_poly.entity_id
_entity_poly.type
_entity_poly.pdbx_seq_one_letter_code
_entity_poly.pdbx_strand_id
1 'polypeptide(L)'
;MKVRVVSFILMVLLLTSLNACAKAAVHTPTAAVEEPVEVETSTPTEVAVDVTSATAQGQTDAPGPKVLPPGAPVIDGKELLDSRCASCHTLAKVTDTTATAEEWAAIVTRMSAKGANLTEEERSILTLYLAENYKK
;
A
#
# COMPACT_ATOMS: atom_id res chain seq x y z
N MET A 1 -10.21 -42.27 18.63
CA MET A 1 -10.25 -40.79 18.60
C MET A 1 -9.56 -40.15 19.81
N LYS A 2 -9.82 -40.60 21.05
CA LYS A 2 -9.19 -40.02 22.26
C LYS A 2 -7.65 -40.06 22.26
N VAL A 3 -7.03 -41.15 21.81
CA VAL A 3 -5.56 -41.30 21.71
C VAL A 3 -4.94 -40.38 20.63
N ARG A 4 -5.68 -40.11 19.55
CA ARG A 4 -5.24 -39.21 18.46
C ARG A 4 -5.32 -37.74 18.88
N VAL A 5 -6.33 -37.37 19.66
CA VAL A 5 -6.48 -36.01 20.21
C VAL A 5 -5.40 -35.70 21.26
N VAL A 6 -5.07 -36.68 22.14
CA VAL A 6 -3.99 -36.53 23.12
C VAL A 6 -2.62 -36.38 22.44
N SER A 7 -2.37 -37.11 21.35
CA SER A 7 -1.12 -37.00 20.58
C SER A 7 -0.96 -35.64 19.88
N PHE A 8 -2.06 -35.08 19.34
CA PHE A 8 -2.03 -33.75 18.73
C PHE A 8 -1.85 -32.63 19.76
N ILE A 9 -2.49 -32.73 20.92
CA ILE A 9 -2.33 -31.75 22.01
C ILE A 9 -0.89 -31.77 22.56
N LEU A 10 -0.30 -32.96 22.72
CA LEU A 10 1.07 -33.11 23.22
C LEU A 10 2.11 -32.58 22.21
N MET A 11 1.85 -32.75 20.91
CA MET A 11 2.72 -32.24 19.84
C MET A 11 2.65 -30.71 19.70
N VAL A 12 1.47 -30.10 19.89
CA VAL A 12 1.30 -28.63 19.88
C VAL A 12 1.92 -27.99 21.13
N LEU A 13 1.87 -28.66 22.28
CA LEU A 13 2.52 -28.19 23.52
C LEU A 13 4.06 -28.27 23.48
N LEU A 14 4.64 -29.14 22.64
CA LEU A 14 6.09 -29.25 22.46
C LEU A 14 6.68 -28.21 21.49
N LEU A 15 5.85 -27.56 20.65
CA LEU A 15 6.30 -26.59 19.64
C LEU A 15 6.28 -25.13 20.12
N THR A 16 5.75 -24.81 21.30
CA THR A 16 5.60 -23.44 21.82
C THR A 16 6.75 -22.96 22.72
N SER A 17 7.83 -23.72 22.88
CA SER A 17 8.89 -23.45 23.87
C SER A 17 10.17 -22.76 23.35
N LEU A 18 10.21 -22.15 22.15
CA LEU A 18 11.45 -21.53 21.61
C LEU A 18 11.48 -20.00 21.44
N ASN A 19 10.53 -19.23 21.98
CA ASN A 19 10.56 -17.77 21.85
C ASN A 19 10.70 -17.03 23.19
N ALA A 20 11.75 -17.34 23.97
CA ALA A 20 12.08 -16.64 25.20
C ALA A 20 13.61 -16.48 25.38
N CYS A 21 14.16 -15.39 24.83
CA CYS A 21 15.33 -14.61 25.28
C CYS A 21 15.60 -13.58 24.16
N ALA A 22 15.74 -12.26 24.35
CA ALA A 22 16.12 -11.52 25.54
C ALA A 22 15.44 -10.13 25.56
N LYS A 23 15.01 -9.74 26.76
CA LYS A 23 14.68 -8.36 27.16
C LYS A 23 15.75 -7.93 28.16
N ALA A 24 16.57 -6.96 27.78
CA ALA A 24 17.35 -6.06 28.65
C ALA A 24 17.83 -4.93 27.71
N ALA A 25 17.37 -3.68 27.74
CA ALA A 25 17.33 -2.70 28.81
C ALA A 25 18.71 -2.50 29.47
N VAL A 26 19.38 -1.37 29.19
CA VAL A 26 19.69 -0.29 30.14
C VAL A 26 20.98 0.49 29.77
N HIS A 27 20.83 1.83 29.74
CA HIS A 27 21.81 2.94 29.89
C HIS A 27 22.87 3.18 28.78
N THR A 28 23.09 4.42 28.35
CA THR A 28 23.57 5.50 29.23
C THR A 28 23.05 6.89 28.81
N PRO A 29 22.66 7.74 29.77
CA PRO A 29 22.32 9.15 29.54
C PRO A 29 23.60 10.00 29.48
N THR A 30 23.62 11.03 28.64
CA THR A 30 24.52 12.17 28.84
C THR A 30 23.68 13.45 28.86
N ALA A 31 23.49 13.95 30.08
CA ALA A 31 23.29 15.37 30.37
C ALA A 31 24.70 16.00 30.44
N ALA A 32 24.99 17.28 30.32
CA ALA A 32 24.25 18.53 30.21
C ALA A 32 25.27 19.59 29.76
N VAL A 33 24.82 20.65 29.07
CA VAL A 33 25.22 22.07 29.23
C VAL A 33 24.05 22.89 28.63
N GLU A 34 23.10 23.38 29.45
CA GLU A 34 22.93 24.80 29.91
C GLU A 34 22.97 25.84 28.75
N GLU A 35 21.82 26.33 28.28
CA GLU A 35 21.10 27.60 28.66
C GLU A 35 21.78 28.90 28.15
N PRO A 36 21.05 30.02 27.95
CA PRO A 36 19.88 30.26 27.11
C PRO A 36 20.13 31.45 26.15
N VAL A 37 19.50 31.48 24.98
CA VAL A 37 19.36 32.75 24.23
C VAL A 37 17.89 32.89 23.84
N GLU A 38 17.16 33.60 24.70
CA GLU A 38 16.00 34.38 24.30
C GLU A 38 16.39 35.23 23.09
N VAL A 39 15.54 35.30 22.08
CA VAL A 39 15.26 36.52 21.31
C VAL A 39 14.15 36.21 20.29
N GLU A 40 13.00 36.79 20.60
CA GLU A 40 12.11 37.50 19.68
C GLU A 40 11.07 36.71 18.89
N THR A 41 9.89 36.63 19.51
CA THR A 41 8.65 37.27 19.03
C THR A 41 8.78 37.99 17.68
N SER A 42 8.17 37.41 16.66
CA SER A 42 7.61 38.15 15.52
C SER A 42 6.56 37.28 14.82
N THR A 43 5.32 37.35 15.30
CA THR A 43 4.18 37.26 14.39
C THR A 43 4.18 38.51 13.51
N PRO A 44 3.99 38.38 12.20
CA PRO A 44 2.80 39.02 11.66
C PRO A 44 2.08 38.21 10.57
N THR A 45 0.75 38.19 10.72
CA THR A 45 -0.20 38.63 9.69
C THR A 45 -0.46 37.71 8.50
N GLU A 46 -1.56 36.99 8.65
CA GLU A 46 -2.65 36.86 7.67
C GLU A 46 -2.55 37.83 6.49
N VAL A 47 -2.32 37.29 5.30
CA VAL A 47 -2.78 37.92 4.06
C VAL A 47 -3.62 36.90 3.33
N ALA A 48 -4.94 37.06 3.48
CA ALA A 48 -5.90 36.57 2.53
C ALA A 48 -5.64 37.25 1.17
N VAL A 49 -5.42 36.45 0.14
CA VAL A 49 -5.74 36.85 -1.24
C VAL A 49 -6.74 35.85 -1.80
N ASP A 50 -7.96 36.33 -1.83
CA ASP A 50 -9.10 35.80 -2.56
C ASP A 50 -8.97 36.13 -4.06
N VAL A 51 -9.73 35.38 -4.87
CA VAL A 51 -10.12 35.63 -6.27
C VAL A 51 -9.08 35.27 -7.36
N THR A 52 -9.27 34.13 -8.02
CA THR A 52 -10.20 34.09 -9.17
C THR A 52 -10.12 32.78 -9.96
N SER A 53 -11.30 32.34 -10.38
CA SER A 53 -11.58 31.25 -11.30
C SER A 53 -10.78 31.31 -12.61
N ALA A 54 -10.18 30.17 -12.99
CA ALA A 54 -9.90 29.84 -14.38
C ALA A 54 -10.60 28.52 -14.70
N THR A 55 -11.67 28.65 -15.47
CA THR A 55 -12.51 27.60 -16.04
C THR A 55 -11.71 26.75 -17.04
N ALA A 56 -11.88 25.44 -16.91
CA ALA A 56 -11.81 24.39 -17.93
C ALA A 56 -10.67 24.42 -18.95
N GLN A 57 -9.71 23.52 -18.77
CA GLN A 57 -9.25 22.67 -19.88
C GLN A 57 -9.17 21.22 -19.38
N GLY A 58 -10.19 20.44 -19.74
CA GLY A 58 -10.08 18.99 -19.75
C GLY A 58 -9.08 18.60 -20.83
N GLN A 59 -7.91 18.12 -20.39
CA GLN A 59 -7.11 17.19 -21.16
C GLN A 59 -7.31 15.83 -20.52
N THR A 60 -8.35 15.14 -20.96
CA THR A 60 -8.37 13.68 -20.91
C THR A 60 -7.41 13.19 -21.99
N ASP A 61 -6.12 13.36 -21.78
CA ASP A 61 -5.13 12.45 -22.35
C ASP A 61 -5.27 11.15 -21.56
N ALA A 62 -6.33 10.40 -21.87
CA ALA A 62 -6.37 8.99 -21.54
C ALA A 62 -5.15 8.39 -22.24
N PRO A 63 -4.20 7.77 -21.52
CA PRO A 63 -3.11 7.07 -22.17
C PRO A 63 -3.74 6.06 -23.12
N GLY A 64 -3.55 6.27 -24.43
CA GLY A 64 -3.92 5.28 -25.42
C GLY A 64 -3.29 3.92 -25.05
N PRO A 65 -3.88 2.79 -25.47
CA PRO A 65 -3.35 1.48 -25.13
C PRO A 65 -1.85 1.42 -25.43
N LYS A 66 -1.03 1.39 -24.38
CA LYS A 66 0.41 1.19 -24.51
C LYS A 66 0.59 -0.22 -25.08
N VAL A 67 0.80 -0.31 -26.38
CA VAL A 67 1.19 -1.56 -27.03
C VAL A 67 2.53 -1.96 -26.40
N LEU A 68 2.52 -3.08 -25.68
CA LEU A 68 3.67 -3.57 -24.95
C LEU A 68 4.81 -3.89 -25.95
N PRO A 69 6.06 -3.47 -25.69
CA PRO A 69 7.18 -3.82 -26.56
C PRO A 69 7.36 -5.34 -26.63
N PRO A 70 7.65 -5.90 -27.83
CA PRO A 70 7.87 -7.33 -27.98
C PRO A 70 9.09 -7.77 -27.16
N GLY A 71 8.91 -8.75 -26.28
CA GLY A 71 9.98 -9.38 -25.50
C GLY A 71 10.06 -8.99 -24.01
N ALA A 72 9.22 -8.08 -23.52
CA ALA A 72 9.04 -7.93 -22.07
C ALA A 72 8.33 -9.18 -21.52
N PRO A 73 8.78 -9.78 -20.40
CA PRO A 73 8.02 -10.85 -19.76
C PRO A 73 6.63 -10.32 -19.41
N VAL A 74 5.61 -10.88 -20.07
CA VAL A 74 4.22 -10.55 -19.80
C VAL A 74 3.86 -11.27 -18.51
N ILE A 75 3.93 -10.57 -17.38
CA ILE A 75 3.42 -11.09 -16.11
C ILE A 75 1.90 -11.19 -16.23
N ASP A 76 1.35 -12.33 -15.85
CA ASP A 76 -0.09 -12.54 -15.86
C ASP A 76 -0.82 -11.61 -14.86
N GLY A 77 -2.04 -11.19 -15.21
CA GLY A 77 -2.81 -10.26 -14.37
C GLY A 77 -3.19 -10.84 -13.00
N LYS A 78 -3.46 -12.15 -12.92
CA LYS A 78 -3.70 -12.82 -11.64
C LYS A 78 -2.41 -12.89 -10.83
N GLU A 79 -1.29 -13.19 -11.46
CA GLU A 79 0.01 -13.21 -10.79
C GLU A 79 0.39 -11.83 -10.23
N LEU A 80 0.12 -10.75 -10.97
CA LEU A 80 0.30 -9.38 -10.45
C LEU A 80 -0.59 -9.09 -9.24
N LEU A 81 -1.87 -9.50 -9.30
CA LEU A 81 -2.78 -9.32 -8.16
C LEU A 81 -2.26 -10.06 -6.91
N ASP A 82 -1.89 -11.33 -7.07
CA ASP A 82 -1.44 -12.18 -5.98
C ASP A 82 -0.12 -11.68 -5.37
N SER A 83 0.82 -11.24 -6.20
CA SER A 83 2.16 -10.82 -5.76
C SER A 83 2.23 -9.40 -5.21
N ARG A 84 1.49 -8.45 -5.80
CA ARG A 84 1.60 -7.02 -5.46
C ARG A 84 0.58 -6.58 -4.42
N CYS A 85 -0.65 -7.08 -4.50
CA CYS A 85 -1.77 -6.54 -3.71
C CYS A 85 -1.97 -7.24 -2.36
N ALA A 86 -1.42 -8.45 -2.19
CA ALA A 86 -1.50 -9.18 -0.92
C ALA A 86 -0.50 -8.70 0.15
N SER A 87 0.41 -7.79 -0.21
CA SER A 87 1.51 -7.32 0.65
C SER A 87 1.04 -6.42 1.81
N CYS A 88 -0.03 -5.64 1.61
CA CYS A 88 -0.49 -4.64 2.58
C CYS A 88 -1.86 -4.95 3.21
N HIS A 89 -2.68 -5.77 2.54
CA HIS A 89 -3.99 -6.22 3.03
C HIS A 89 -4.42 -7.51 2.33
N THR A 90 -5.49 -8.14 2.83
CA THR A 90 -6.06 -9.33 2.19
C THR A 90 -6.63 -9.01 0.81
N LEU A 91 -6.62 -10.01 -0.09
CA LEU A 91 -7.20 -9.88 -1.43
C LEU A 91 -8.74 -9.84 -1.42
N ALA A 92 -9.38 -10.14 -0.28
CA ALA A 92 -10.83 -10.04 -0.11
C ALA A 92 -11.37 -8.66 -0.51
N LYS A 93 -10.63 -7.58 -0.22
CA LYS A 93 -11.00 -6.22 -0.65
C LYS A 93 -11.11 -6.07 -2.16
N VAL A 94 -10.33 -6.84 -2.92
CA VAL A 94 -10.37 -6.84 -4.38
C VAL A 94 -11.46 -7.78 -4.87
N THR A 95 -11.51 -9.02 -4.38
CA THR A 95 -12.45 -10.04 -4.85
C THR A 95 -13.91 -9.75 -4.50
N ASP A 96 -14.15 -8.99 -3.43
CA ASP A 96 -15.49 -8.59 -2.98
C ASP A 96 -15.94 -7.26 -3.62
N THR A 97 -15.07 -6.62 -4.41
CA THR A 97 -15.37 -5.38 -5.12
C THR A 97 -15.69 -5.70 -6.58
N THR A 98 -16.75 -5.10 -7.10
CA THR A 98 -17.01 -5.02 -8.55
C THR A 98 -16.98 -3.55 -8.98
N ALA A 99 -16.33 -3.24 -10.09
CA ALA A 99 -16.19 -1.87 -10.56
C ALA A 99 -16.12 -1.81 -12.09
N THR A 100 -16.36 -0.63 -12.68
CA THR A 100 -16.07 -0.41 -14.12
C THR A 100 -14.57 -0.37 -14.38
N ALA A 101 -14.15 -0.41 -15.65
CA ALA A 101 -12.74 -0.31 -16.01
C ALA A 101 -12.10 1.00 -15.53
N GLU A 102 -12.82 2.12 -15.63
CA GLU A 102 -12.37 3.43 -15.15
C GLU A 102 -12.24 3.46 -13.62
N GLU A 103 -13.20 2.87 -12.92
CA GLU A 103 -13.17 2.77 -11.46
C GLU A 103 -12.01 1.88 -10.99
N TRP A 104 -11.75 0.76 -11.66
CA TRP A 104 -10.59 -0.09 -11.39
C TRP A 104 -9.28 0.65 -11.63
N ALA A 105 -9.14 1.40 -12.73
CA ALA A 105 -7.96 2.22 -12.99
C ALA A 105 -7.69 3.21 -11.85
N ALA A 106 -8.75 3.85 -11.34
CA ALA A 106 -8.66 4.77 -10.20
C ALA A 106 -8.28 4.04 -8.90
N ILE A 107 -8.83 2.85 -8.65
CA ILE A 107 -8.48 2.04 -7.48
C ILE A 107 -7.01 1.62 -7.51
N VAL A 108 -6.52 1.10 -8.63
CA VAL A 108 -5.12 0.65 -8.75
C VAL A 108 -4.18 1.84 -8.60
N THR A 109 -4.48 2.98 -9.25
CA THR A 109 -3.70 4.22 -9.09
C THR A 109 -3.63 4.67 -7.62
N ARG A 110 -4.77 4.61 -6.91
CA ARG A 110 -4.83 4.91 -5.48
C ARG A 110 -3.98 3.94 -4.64
N MET A 111 -3.90 2.66 -5.01
CA MET A 111 -3.04 1.70 -4.30
C MET A 111 -1.56 1.93 -4.59
N SER A 112 -1.19 2.29 -5.83
CA SER A 112 0.17 2.73 -6.16
C SER A 112 0.58 3.94 -5.33
N ALA A 113 -0.29 4.94 -5.19
CA ALA A 113 -0.06 6.11 -4.34
C ALA A 113 0.10 5.77 -2.84
N LYS A 114 -0.45 4.64 -2.40
CA LYS A 114 -0.30 4.12 -1.02
C LYS A 114 0.91 3.20 -0.84
N GLY A 115 1.74 3.04 -1.87
CA GLY A 115 2.99 2.27 -1.81
C GLY A 115 2.95 0.91 -2.51
N ALA A 116 1.88 0.56 -3.25
CA ALA A 116 1.92 -0.63 -4.10
C ALA A 116 2.97 -0.44 -5.22
N ASN A 117 3.98 -1.31 -5.25
CA ASN A 117 5.05 -1.26 -6.24
C ASN A 117 4.56 -1.88 -7.56
N LEU A 118 4.15 -1.02 -8.48
CA LEU A 118 3.67 -1.36 -9.82
C LEU A 118 4.30 -0.42 -10.85
N THR A 119 4.86 -0.98 -11.93
CA THR A 119 5.21 -0.17 -13.11
C THR A 119 3.95 0.32 -13.85
N GLU A 120 4.11 1.21 -14.83
CA GLU A 120 2.98 1.67 -15.65
C GLU A 120 2.35 0.52 -16.45
N GLU A 121 3.20 -0.35 -17.00
CA GLU A 121 2.79 -1.53 -17.75
C GLU A 121 2.07 -2.53 -16.85
N GLU A 122 2.60 -2.84 -15.66
CA GLU A 122 1.95 -3.71 -14.68
C GLU A 122 0.60 -3.12 -14.24
N ARG A 123 0.50 -1.79 -14.08
CA ARG A 123 -0.75 -1.12 -13.73
C ARG A 123 -1.81 -1.31 -14.82
N SER A 124 -1.42 -1.18 -16.09
CA SER A 124 -2.33 -1.40 -17.22
C SER A 124 -2.80 -2.84 -17.30
N ILE A 125 -1.88 -3.81 -17.18
CA ILE A 125 -2.20 -5.25 -17.19
C ILE A 125 -3.15 -5.59 -16.03
N LEU A 126 -2.83 -5.14 -14.81
CA LEU A 126 -3.65 -5.41 -13.64
C LEU A 126 -5.04 -4.76 -13.76
N THR A 127 -5.12 -3.53 -14.27
CA THR A 127 -6.41 -2.84 -14.48
C THR A 127 -7.30 -3.61 -15.45
N LEU A 128 -6.75 -4.04 -16.59
CA LEU A 128 -7.48 -4.83 -17.57
C LEU A 128 -7.94 -6.18 -16.99
N TYR A 129 -7.06 -6.86 -16.25
CA TYR A 129 -7.41 -8.11 -15.58
C TYR A 129 -8.55 -7.91 -14.58
N LEU A 130 -8.50 -6.86 -13.75
CA LEU A 130 -9.52 -6.59 -12.76
C LEU A 130 -10.86 -6.21 -13.41
N ALA A 131 -10.82 -5.41 -14.47
CA ALA A 131 -12.00 -5.02 -15.23
C ALA A 131 -12.65 -6.22 -15.94
N GLU A 132 -11.89 -7.22 -16.38
CA GLU A 132 -12.48 -8.42 -17.01
C GLU A 132 -13.09 -9.38 -15.97
N ASN A 133 -12.42 -9.57 -14.83
CA ASN A 133 -12.75 -10.61 -13.86
C ASN A 133 -13.67 -10.13 -12.72
N TYR A 134 -13.70 -8.83 -12.43
CA TYR A 134 -14.46 -8.22 -11.33
C TYR A 134 -15.26 -6.99 -11.81
N LYS A 135 -15.95 -7.13 -12.94
CA LYS A 135 -16.84 -6.08 -13.50
C LYS A 135 -18.16 -5.96 -12.75
N LYS A 136 -18.67 -4.73 -12.73
CA LYS A 136 -20.04 -4.39 -12.32
C LYS A 136 -21.03 -4.62 -13.45
#